data_AF-A0A643ASR1-F1
#
_entry.id   AF-A0A643ASR1-F1
#
_cell.length_a   1.000
_cell.length_b   1.000
_cell.length_c   1.000
_cell.angle_alpha   90.00
_cell.angle_beta   90.00
_cell.angle_gamma   90.00
#
_symmetry.space_group_name_H-M   'P 1'
#
loop_
_entity.id
_entity.type
_entity.pdbx_description
1 polymer ?
#
loop_
_entity_poly.entity_id
_entity_poly.type
_entity_poly.pdbx_seq_one_letter_code
_entity_poly.pdbx_strand_id
1 'polypeptide(L)'
;HPVHKNCTTAKESLEPTLYTACSLPILTYYLLLAIEAIEVPSTLLRIKRFPAKKQKQNRPIPPWIQMKTGNTIRYNSKRRHSRRNKLGL
;
A
#
# COMPACT_ATOMS: atom_id res chain seq x y z
N HIS A 1 -47.13 23.73 -57.68
CA HIS A 1 -46.19 24.50 -56.85
C HIS A 1 -46.90 24.98 -55.59
N PRO A 2 -46.29 24.98 -54.38
CA PRO A 2 -45.28 24.09 -53.81
C PRO A 2 -45.83 23.34 -52.57
N VAL A 3 -45.52 22.04 -52.42
CA VAL A 3 -45.59 21.38 -51.10
C VAL A 3 -44.16 21.02 -50.75
N HIS A 4 -43.47 21.97 -50.12
CA HIS A 4 -42.21 21.68 -49.45
C HIS A 4 -42.53 20.82 -48.24
N LYS A 5 -42.37 19.50 -48.38
CA LYS A 5 -42.17 18.63 -47.23
C LYS A 5 -40.81 18.98 -46.67
N ASN A 6 -40.78 19.71 -45.56
CA ASN A 6 -39.58 19.92 -44.80
C ASN A 6 -39.18 18.56 -44.23
N CYS A 7 -38.24 17.88 -44.90
CA CYS A 7 -37.48 16.81 -44.30
C CYS A 7 -36.56 17.48 -43.27
N THR A 8 -37.08 17.69 -42.07
CA THR A 8 -36.25 18.06 -40.93
C THR A 8 -35.31 16.90 -40.68
N THR A 9 -34.07 17.15 -41.06
CA THR A 9 -32.84 16.52 -40.63
C THR A 9 -32.99 15.83 -39.27
N ALA A 10 -33.32 14.54 -39.26
CA ALA A 10 -33.11 13.69 -38.10
C ALA A 10 -31.62 13.33 -38.06
N LYS A 11 -30.78 14.32 -37.76
CA LYS A 11 -29.39 14.12 -37.36
C LYS A 11 -29.20 14.80 -36.02
N GLU A 12 -29.92 14.37 -35.02
CA GLU A 12 -29.59 14.70 -33.65
C GLU A 12 -30.01 13.52 -32.78
N SER A 13 -29.20 13.25 -31.75
CA SER A 13 -29.36 12.18 -30.76
C SER A 13 -29.08 10.74 -31.21
N LEU A 14 -27.86 10.46 -31.69
CA LEU A 14 -27.29 9.12 -31.50
C LEU A 14 -25.87 9.12 -30.96
N GLU A 15 -25.44 10.14 -30.19
CA GLU A 15 -24.08 10.13 -29.61
C GLU A 15 -24.00 10.70 -28.17
N PRO A 16 -24.87 10.29 -27.23
CA PRO A 16 -24.47 10.30 -25.83
C PRO A 16 -24.37 8.88 -25.23
N THR A 17 -24.99 7.87 -25.83
CA THR A 17 -25.09 6.53 -25.23
C THR A 17 -23.82 5.71 -25.37
N LEU A 18 -23.09 5.81 -26.49
CA LEU A 18 -21.84 5.07 -26.71
C LEU A 18 -20.66 5.66 -25.93
N TYR A 19 -20.58 6.99 -25.83
CA TYR A 19 -19.57 7.65 -24.99
C TYR A 19 -19.75 7.26 -23.52
N THR A 20 -20.99 7.30 -23.02
CA THR A 20 -21.28 6.89 -21.63
C THR A 20 -21.08 5.38 -21.41
N ALA A 21 -21.40 4.52 -22.39
CA ALA A 21 -21.19 3.07 -22.30
C ALA A 21 -19.71 2.65 -22.31
N CYS A 22 -18.84 3.39 -23.00
CA CYS A 22 -17.40 3.09 -23.08
C CYS A 22 -16.56 3.82 -22.03
N SER A 23 -16.96 5.02 -21.60
CA SER A 23 -16.20 5.82 -20.62
C SER A 23 -16.40 5.36 -19.18
N LEU A 24 -17.61 4.92 -18.80
CA LEU A 24 -17.86 4.41 -17.45
C LEU A 24 -16.99 3.21 -17.06
N PRO A 25 -16.85 2.13 -17.85
CA PRO A 25 -15.98 1.01 -17.48
C PRO A 25 -14.52 1.43 -17.36
N ILE A 26 -14.05 2.31 -18.24
CA ILE A 26 -12.68 2.85 -18.21
C ILE A 26 -12.45 3.68 -16.94
N LEU A 27 -13.37 4.59 -16.62
CA LEU A 27 -13.28 5.42 -15.42
C LEU A 27 -13.41 4.58 -14.14
N THR A 28 -14.25 3.54 -14.12
CA THR A 28 -14.36 2.63 -12.98
C THR A 28 -13.10 1.79 -12.79
N TYR A 29 -12.44 1.35 -13.88
CA TYR A 29 -11.15 0.66 -13.81
C TYR A 29 -10.07 1.56 -13.22
N TYR A 30 -9.96 2.82 -13.68
CA TYR A 30 -8.99 3.77 -13.13
C TYR A 30 -9.31 4.16 -11.67
N LEU A 31 -10.59 4.24 -11.30
CA LEU A 31 -11.02 4.50 -9.93
C LEU A 31 -10.68 3.32 -8.99
N LEU A 32 -10.95 2.09 -9.41
CA LEU A 32 -10.62 0.88 -8.65
C LEU A 32 -9.10 0.72 -8.47
N LEU A 33 -8.32 0.94 -9.53
CA LEU A 33 -6.86 0.92 -9.48
C LEU A 33 -6.29 2.00 -8.54
N ALA A 34 -6.92 3.18 -8.49
CA ALA A 34 -6.53 4.24 -7.57
C ALA A 34 -6.85 3.90 -6.10
N ILE A 35 -7.95 3.20 -5.82
CA ILE A 35 -8.31 2.73 -4.48
C ILE A 35 -7.30 1.69 -3.99
N GLU A 36 -6.92 0.72 -4.81
CA GLU A 36 -5.89 -0.28 -4.47
C GLU A 36 -4.51 0.37 -4.22
N ALA A 37 -4.17 1.46 -4.94
CA ALA A 37 -2.90 2.18 -4.77
C ALA A 37 -2.82 3.03 -3.49
N ILE A 38 -3.95 3.32 -2.83
CA ILE A 38 -4.02 4.12 -1.60
C ILE A 38 -3.71 3.28 -0.34
N GLU A 39 -3.75 1.95 -0.42
CA GLU A 39 -3.80 1.07 0.75
C GLU A 39 -2.45 0.58 1.32
N VAL A 40 -1.42 1.43 1.43
CA VAL A 40 -0.39 1.19 2.46
C VAL A 40 0.05 2.51 3.08
N PRO A 41 -0.60 2.97 4.16
CA PRO A 41 -0.16 4.17 4.84
C PRO A 41 1.27 3.95 5.36
N SER A 42 2.14 4.95 5.17
CA SER A 42 3.56 4.89 5.58
C SER A 42 3.75 4.60 7.07
N THR A 43 2.73 4.88 7.88
CA THR A 43 2.61 4.52 9.30
C THR A 43 2.52 3.00 9.50
N LEU A 44 1.82 2.25 8.65
CA LEU A 44 1.75 0.78 8.69
C LEU A 44 3.13 0.14 8.45
N LEU A 45 3.93 0.72 7.57
CA LEU A 45 5.31 0.29 7.36
C LEU A 45 6.17 0.51 8.61
N ARG A 46 6.01 1.63 9.33
CA ARG A 46 6.72 1.89 10.59
C ARG A 46 6.28 0.93 11.69
N ILE A 47 4.97 0.72 11.85
CA ILE A 47 4.37 -0.21 12.83
C ILE A 47 4.82 -1.65 12.57
N LYS A 48 5.03 -2.06 11.31
CA LYS A 48 5.52 -3.41 10.99
C LYS A 48 7.05 -3.54 11.10
N ARG A 49 7.81 -2.55 10.60
CA ARG A 49 9.28 -2.59 10.54
C ARG A 49 9.93 -2.46 11.92
N PHE A 50 9.40 -1.61 12.80
CA PHE A 50 9.98 -1.39 14.13
C PHE A 50 9.98 -2.65 15.02
N PRO A 51 8.84 -3.31 15.28
CA PRO A 51 8.83 -4.52 16.09
C PRO A 51 9.59 -5.67 15.43
N ALA A 52 9.57 -5.79 14.10
CA ALA A 52 10.39 -6.78 13.39
C ALA A 52 11.90 -6.57 13.64
N LYS A 53 12.38 -5.32 13.61
CA LYS A 53 13.78 -5.00 13.94
C LYS A 53 14.10 -5.31 15.41
N LYS A 54 13.20 -4.95 16.34
CA LYS A 54 13.38 -5.21 17.78
C LYS A 54 13.39 -6.70 18.11
N GLN A 55 12.59 -7.50 17.40
CA GLN A 55 12.60 -8.97 17.54
C GLN A 55 13.96 -9.54 17.10
N LYS A 56 14.48 -9.11 15.94
CA LYS A 56 15.80 -9.56 15.44
C LYS A 56 16.97 -9.17 16.35
N GLN A 57 16.89 -8.01 17.00
CA GLN A 57 17.92 -7.54 17.94
C GLN A 57 17.92 -8.32 19.26
N ASN A 58 16.79 -8.93 19.64
CA ASN A 58 16.62 -9.60 20.92
C ASN A 58 17.15 -11.05 20.94
N ARG A 59 18.35 -11.25 20.40
CA ARG A 59 19.00 -12.56 20.28
C ARG A 59 20.18 -12.71 21.25
N PRO A 60 20.52 -13.94 21.68
CA PRO A 60 21.75 -14.20 22.43
C PRO A 60 22.99 -13.95 21.58
N ILE A 61 24.14 -13.81 22.25
CA ILE A 61 25.43 -13.61 21.56
C ILE A 61 25.87 -14.93 20.94
N PRO A 62 26.29 -14.94 19.66
CA PRO A 62 26.85 -16.12 19.01
C PRO A 62 28.17 -16.60 19.68
N PRO A 63 28.41 -17.92 19.78
CA PRO A 63 29.60 -18.47 20.45
C PRO A 63 30.93 -17.98 19.85
N TRP A 64 31.02 -17.88 18.52
CA TRP A 64 32.23 -17.42 17.84
C TRP A 64 32.62 -15.98 18.17
N ILE A 65 31.67 -15.13 18.59
CA ILE A 65 31.99 -13.79 19.09
C ILE A 65 32.66 -13.87 20.45
N GLN A 66 32.20 -14.77 21.32
CA GLN A 66 32.79 -14.98 22.64
C GLN A 66 34.22 -15.53 22.56
N MET A 67 34.52 -16.30 21.51
CA MET A 67 35.85 -16.87 21.29
C MET A 67 36.88 -15.88 20.70
N LYS A 68 36.47 -14.66 20.34
CA LYS A 68 37.40 -13.66 19.79
C LYS A 68 38.38 -13.16 20.87
N THR A 69 39.67 -13.24 20.60
CA THR A 69 40.73 -12.71 21.47
C THR A 69 40.55 -11.21 21.70
N GLY A 70 40.71 -10.76 22.94
CA GLY A 70 40.54 -9.34 23.32
C GLY A 70 39.09 -8.86 23.38
N ASN A 71 38.09 -9.73 23.17
CA ASN A 71 36.69 -9.37 23.33
C ASN A 71 36.25 -9.42 24.80
N THR A 72 35.70 -8.31 25.31
CA THR A 72 35.17 -8.21 26.68
C THR A 72 33.67 -8.52 26.77
N ILE A 73 32.98 -8.68 25.65
CA ILE A 73 31.52 -8.85 25.60
C ILE A 73 31.11 -10.27 26.02
N ARG A 74 30.51 -10.39 27.21
CA ARG A 74 30.00 -11.67 27.78
C ARG A 74 28.55 -11.97 27.39
N TYR A 75 27.66 -10.98 27.45
CA TYR A 75 26.22 -11.13 27.22
C TYR A 75 25.61 -9.90 26.53
N ASN A 76 24.42 -10.05 25.93
CA ASN A 76 23.71 -8.95 25.29
C ASN A 76 22.94 -8.13 26.34
N SER A 77 23.51 -6.99 26.77
CA SER A 77 22.91 -6.11 27.76
C SER A 77 21.60 -5.46 27.32
N LYS A 78 21.34 -5.40 26.00
CA LYS A 78 20.12 -4.80 25.42
C LYS A 78 19.01 -5.83 25.19
N ARG A 79 19.18 -7.07 25.66
CA ARG A 79 18.15 -8.10 25.56
C ARG A 79 16.92 -7.70 26.38
N ARG A 80 15.73 -7.91 25.82
CA ARG A 80 14.45 -7.47 26.39
C ARG A 80 13.53 -8.67 26.63
N HIS A 81 12.86 -8.69 27.78
CA HIS A 81 11.77 -9.62 28.06
C HIS A 81 10.41 -8.93 27.90
N SER A 82 9.47 -9.53 27.17
CA SER A 82 8.17 -8.92 26.83
C SER A 82 7.24 -8.69 28.02
N ARG A 83 7.39 -9.46 29.10
CA ARG A 83 6.61 -9.26 30.33
C ARG A 83 7.16 -8.14 31.20
N ARG A 84 8.47 -7.87 31.14
CA ARG A 84 9.11 -6.83 31.98
C ARG A 84 9.06 -5.45 31.33
N ASN A 85 9.38 -5.36 30.03
CA ASN A 85 9.47 -4.08 29.33
C ASN A 85 8.68 -4.15 28.00
N LYS A 86 7.72 -3.25 27.81
CA LYS A 86 6.91 -3.14 26.58
C LYS A 86 7.61 -2.30 25.51
N LEU A 87 7.25 -2.54 24.25
CA LEU A 87 7.68 -1.70 23.14
C LEU A 87 6.69 -0.53 23.05
N GLY A 88 7.18 0.70 23.20
CA GLY A 88 6.38 1.89 22.89
C GLY A 88 6.26 2.02 21.38
N LEU A 89 5.06 1.87 20.86
CA LEU A 89 4.66 2.04 19.48
C LEU A 89 3.45 2.97 19.43
#